data_AF-A0A540MEK6-F1
#
_entry.id   AF-A0A540MEK6-F1
#
_cell.length_a   1.000
_cell.length_b   1.000
_cell.length_c   1.000
_cell.angle_alpha   90.00
_cell.angle_beta   90.00
_cell.angle_gamma   90.00
#
_symmetry.space_group_name_H-M   'P 1'
#
loop_
_entity.id
_entity.type
_entity.pdbx_description
1 polymer ?
#
loop_
_entity_poly.entity_id
_entity_poly.type
_entity_poly.pdbx_seq_one_letter_code
_entity_poly.pdbx_strand_id
1 'polypeptide(L)'
;MVKEREANVRRVIERKSLLPRMIYLSMQNASTSLKENLEANGTTSDSKVPSELKSLLERYAKMLGFTLNDAIEVVLGVSSGLKSFEVFGADLIDWINFSVFLNAWNLSSHEIGQANGDAGLSRAWHCVDLLLEKYVSEKVSSMETLISSPWVDVPVLVQLVTEPLAWHALVIQSCTRSSHPSGKKKKKTGVLDHSSLSHMRDSVQSLCNTLEKVMKWLREQINRPEDESLDTLLSSLQNTGQNEGPGQVFHILETYISSVDDTEVGDRISRALKSWSPPDVARKLITGKCTVLSEFLRICGSKLKLLQTLKQQIAQV
;
A
#
# COMPACT_ATOMS: atom_id res chain seq x y z
N MET A 1 19.32 5.72 -23.39
CA MET A 1 19.17 6.20 -22.00
C MET A 1 18.08 7.26 -21.83
N VAL A 2 18.13 8.43 -22.48
CA VAL A 2 17.11 9.50 -22.26
C VAL A 2 15.71 9.11 -22.74
N LYS A 3 15.57 8.57 -23.96
CA LYS A 3 14.27 8.15 -24.53
C LYS A 3 13.57 7.06 -23.72
N GLU A 4 14.34 6.14 -23.15
CA GLU A 4 13.83 5.05 -22.31
C GLU A 4 13.32 5.58 -20.96
N ARG A 5 14.06 6.52 -20.36
CA ARG A 5 13.63 7.22 -19.14
C ARG A 5 12.34 8.01 -19.38
N GLU A 6 12.24 8.72 -20.50
CA GLU A 6 11.03 9.47 -20.89
C GLU A 6 9.83 8.55 -21.11
N ALA A 7 10.02 7.42 -21.81
CA ALA A 7 8.99 6.41 -21.99
C ALA A 7 8.53 5.82 -20.65
N ASN A 8 9.46 5.62 -19.72
CA ASN A 8 9.13 5.14 -18.38
C ASN A 8 8.31 6.16 -17.59
N VAL A 9 8.73 7.43 -17.58
CA VAL A 9 8.00 8.52 -16.90
C VAL A 9 6.59 8.68 -17.49
N ARG A 10 6.45 8.61 -18.82
CA ARG A 10 5.13 8.69 -19.46
C ARG A 10 4.21 7.55 -19.02
N ARG A 11 4.71 6.31 -18.97
CA ARG A 11 3.94 5.16 -18.47
C ARG A 11 3.51 5.35 -17.02
N VAL A 12 4.39 5.83 -16.15
CA VAL A 12 4.06 6.10 -14.74
C VAL A 12 2.98 7.19 -14.62
N ILE A 13 3.08 8.28 -15.38
CA ILE A 13 2.09 9.36 -15.38
C ILE A 13 0.74 8.85 -15.90
N GLU A 14 0.75 8.13 -17.02
CA GLU A 14 -0.45 7.56 -17.61
C GLU A 14 -1.15 6.62 -16.62
N ARG A 15 -0.41 5.70 -15.99
CA ARG A 15 -0.93 4.78 -14.99
C ARG A 15 -1.55 5.50 -13.80
N LYS A 16 -0.83 6.49 -13.23
CA LYS A 16 -1.34 7.30 -12.11
C LYS A 16 -2.55 8.14 -12.49
N SER A 17 -2.66 8.57 -13.75
CA SER A 17 -3.82 9.34 -14.23
C SER A 17 -5.10 8.50 -14.34
N LEU A 18 -5.00 7.18 -14.47
CA LEU A 18 -6.18 6.30 -14.50
C LEU A 18 -6.77 6.07 -13.10
N LEU A 19 -5.95 6.13 -12.05
CA LEU A 19 -6.35 5.75 -10.69
C LEU A 19 -7.63 6.46 -10.22
N PRO A 20 -7.80 7.79 -10.35
CA PRO A 20 -9.02 8.45 -9.88
C PRO A 20 -10.29 7.92 -10.53
N ARG A 21 -10.26 7.65 -11.85
CA ARG A 21 -11.41 7.13 -12.58
C ARG A 21 -11.68 5.66 -12.23
N MET A 22 -10.63 4.86 -12.10
CA MET A 22 -10.76 3.46 -11.69
C MET A 22 -11.30 3.33 -10.26
N ILE A 23 -10.81 4.12 -9.30
CA ILE A 23 -11.33 4.16 -7.93
C ILE A 23 -12.82 4.51 -7.94
N TYR A 24 -13.19 5.57 -8.65
CA TYR A 24 -14.60 5.99 -8.76
C TYR A 24 -15.47 4.86 -9.33
N LEU A 25 -15.06 4.26 -10.46
CA LEU A 25 -15.80 3.18 -11.10
C LEU A 25 -15.88 1.94 -10.21
N SER A 26 -14.80 1.58 -9.51
CA SER A 26 -14.78 0.46 -8.57
C SER A 26 -15.76 0.68 -7.41
N MET A 27 -15.82 1.89 -6.84
CA MET A 27 -16.78 2.22 -5.79
C MET A 27 -18.23 2.13 -6.30
N GLN A 28 -18.51 2.68 -7.49
CA GLN A 28 -19.84 2.62 -8.10
C GLN A 28 -20.24 1.17 -8.38
N ASN A 29 -19.35 0.41 -9.01
CA ASN A 29 -19.57 -0.97 -9.42
C ASN A 29 -19.84 -1.90 -8.23
N ALA A 30 -19.09 -1.71 -7.14
CA ALA A 30 -19.27 -2.46 -5.90
C ALA A 30 -20.60 -2.11 -5.21
N SER A 31 -20.99 -0.83 -5.25
CA SER A 31 -22.25 -0.36 -4.68
C SER A 31 -23.48 -0.86 -5.47
N THR A 32 -23.41 -0.85 -6.80
CA THR A 32 -24.51 -1.32 -7.66
C THR A 32 -24.69 -2.83 -7.57
N SER A 33 -23.61 -3.61 -7.61
CA SER A 33 -23.67 -5.07 -7.50
C SER A 33 -24.42 -5.52 -6.25
N LEU A 34 -24.10 -4.92 -5.09
CA LEU A 34 -24.77 -5.29 -3.85
C LEU A 34 -26.24 -4.83 -3.81
N LYS A 35 -26.56 -3.69 -4.43
CA LYS A 35 -27.93 -3.20 -4.55
C LYS A 35 -28.77 -4.08 -5.48
N GLU A 36 -28.22 -4.54 -6.60
CA GLU A 36 -28.89 -5.46 -7.53
C GLU A 36 -29.17 -6.81 -6.88
N ASN A 37 -28.26 -7.34 -6.06
CA ASN A 37 -28.51 -8.53 -5.26
C ASN A 37 -29.65 -8.35 -4.22
N LEU A 38 -29.93 -7.11 -3.80
CA LEU A 38 -31.01 -6.78 -2.85
C LEU A 38 -32.36 -6.50 -3.52
N GLU A 39 -32.36 -5.95 -4.74
CA GLU A 39 -33.55 -5.58 -5.49
C GLU A 39 -33.86 -6.64 -6.56
N ALA A 40 -34.58 -7.72 -6.18
CA ALA A 40 -35.00 -8.81 -7.07
C ALA A 40 -35.91 -8.41 -8.28
N ASN A 41 -36.16 -7.11 -8.48
CA ASN A 41 -36.84 -6.57 -9.65
C ASN A 41 -35.86 -5.69 -10.43
N GLY A 42 -35.29 -6.25 -11.50
CA GLY A 42 -34.28 -5.63 -12.36
C GLY A 42 -34.63 -4.20 -12.76
N THR A 43 -33.99 -3.25 -12.08
CA THR A 43 -33.66 -1.99 -12.74
C THR A 43 -32.27 -2.21 -13.30
N THR A 44 -32.19 -2.25 -14.64
CA THR A 44 -30.93 -2.40 -15.37
C THR A 44 -29.92 -1.40 -14.83
N SER A 45 -28.84 -1.89 -14.20
CA SER A 45 -27.67 -1.06 -13.94
C SER A 45 -27.25 -0.36 -15.23
N ASP A 46 -26.69 0.82 -15.06
CA ASP A 46 -26.09 1.57 -16.16
C ASP A 46 -24.94 0.72 -16.72
N SER A 47 -25.19 -0.06 -17.78
CA SER A 47 -24.29 -1.09 -18.33
C SER A 47 -22.93 -0.56 -18.80
N LYS A 48 -22.77 0.77 -18.72
CA LYS A 48 -21.55 1.52 -19.02
C LYS A 48 -20.49 1.43 -17.93
N VAL A 49 -20.87 1.27 -16.65
CA VAL A 49 -19.89 1.28 -15.54
C VAL A 49 -19.00 0.03 -15.54
N PRO A 50 -19.53 -1.21 -15.58
CA PRO A 50 -18.68 -2.40 -15.62
C PRO A 50 -17.83 -2.48 -16.90
N SER A 51 -18.38 -2.04 -18.04
CA SER A 51 -17.69 -2.07 -19.33
C SER A 51 -16.57 -1.04 -19.42
N GLU A 52 -16.75 0.17 -18.88
CA GLU A 52 -15.69 1.16 -18.77
C GLU A 52 -14.58 0.68 -17.82
N LEU A 53 -14.94 0.12 -16.66
CA LEU A 53 -13.95 -0.41 -15.71
C LEU A 53 -13.12 -1.54 -16.34
N LYS A 54 -13.75 -2.45 -17.11
CA LYS A 54 -13.06 -3.48 -17.88
C LYS A 54 -12.06 -2.89 -18.88
N SER A 55 -12.48 -1.90 -19.67
CA SER A 55 -11.59 -1.24 -20.64
C SER A 55 -10.39 -0.57 -19.96
N LEU A 56 -10.59 0.04 -18.79
CA LEU A 56 -9.49 0.60 -18.01
C LEU A 56 -8.58 -0.47 -17.40
N LEU A 57 -9.12 -1.61 -16.97
CA LEU A 57 -8.33 -2.76 -16.52
C LEU A 57 -7.47 -3.35 -17.65
N GLU A 58 -8.02 -3.47 -18.86
CA GLU A 58 -7.26 -3.90 -20.04
C GLU A 58 -6.10 -2.95 -20.35
N ARG A 59 -6.37 -1.63 -20.28
CA ARG A 59 -5.32 -0.61 -20.43
C ARG A 59 -4.29 -0.69 -19.31
N TYR A 60 -4.71 -0.94 -18.07
CA TYR A 60 -3.82 -1.08 -16.93
C TYR A 60 -2.91 -2.31 -17.09
N ALA A 61 -3.47 -3.48 -17.43
CA ALA A 61 -2.72 -4.69 -17.70
C ALA A 61 -1.69 -4.48 -18.82
N LYS A 62 -2.08 -3.78 -19.90
CA LYS A 62 -1.16 -3.42 -20.99
C LYS A 62 0.01 -2.57 -20.51
N MET A 63 -0.21 -1.63 -19.58
CA MET A 63 0.86 -0.83 -18.97
C MET A 63 1.78 -1.63 -18.04
N LEU A 64 1.33 -2.78 -17.54
CA LEU A 64 2.14 -3.77 -16.82
C LEU A 64 2.87 -4.73 -17.79
N GLY A 65 2.56 -4.66 -19.09
CA GLY A 65 3.17 -5.52 -20.12
C GLY A 65 2.40 -6.81 -20.39
N PHE A 66 1.14 -6.93 -19.96
CA PHE A 66 0.34 -8.15 -20.06
C PHE A 66 -0.98 -7.91 -20.80
N THR A 67 -1.58 -8.98 -21.34
CA THR A 67 -3.01 -8.96 -21.65
C THR A 67 -3.82 -9.01 -20.35
N LEU A 68 -5.13 -8.69 -20.40
CA LEU A 68 -5.98 -8.79 -19.21
C LEU A 68 -5.97 -10.21 -18.62
N ASN A 69 -6.09 -11.24 -19.46
CA ASN A 69 -6.12 -12.63 -19.00
C ASN A 69 -4.78 -13.05 -18.38
N ASP A 70 -3.66 -12.72 -19.01
CA ASP A 70 -2.34 -13.05 -18.45
C ASP A 70 -2.11 -12.34 -17.11
N ALA A 71 -2.55 -11.09 -16.99
CA ALA A 71 -2.47 -10.32 -15.74
C ALA A 71 -3.31 -10.96 -14.63
N ILE A 72 -4.51 -11.47 -14.95
CA ILE A 72 -5.37 -12.21 -14.01
C ILE A 72 -4.66 -13.50 -13.57
N GLU A 73 -4.07 -14.27 -14.49
CA GLU A 73 -3.34 -15.50 -14.16
C GLU A 73 -2.08 -15.24 -13.30
N VAL A 74 -1.42 -14.11 -13.52
CA VAL A 74 -0.29 -13.67 -12.70
C VAL A 74 -0.75 -13.38 -11.28
N VAL A 75 -1.78 -12.53 -11.10
CA VAL A 75 -2.34 -12.17 -9.79
C VAL A 75 -2.84 -13.40 -9.04
N LEU A 76 -3.62 -14.25 -9.71
CA LEU A 76 -4.17 -15.46 -9.09
C LEU A 76 -3.06 -16.43 -8.69
N GLY A 77 -2.10 -16.69 -9.58
CA GLY A 77 -0.97 -17.58 -9.29
C GLY A 77 -0.13 -17.07 -8.11
N VAL A 78 0.08 -15.77 -8.01
CA VAL A 78 0.82 -15.17 -6.90
C VAL A 78 0.04 -15.26 -5.59
N SER A 79 -1.26 -14.91 -5.60
CA SER A 79 -2.12 -14.96 -4.41
C SER A 79 -2.30 -16.37 -3.85
N SER A 80 -2.32 -17.39 -4.72
CA SER A 80 -2.41 -18.81 -4.32
C SER A 80 -1.06 -19.44 -3.98
N GLY A 81 0.04 -18.68 -4.03
CA GLY A 81 1.39 -19.18 -3.76
C GLY A 81 2.00 -20.06 -4.86
N LEU A 82 1.38 -20.15 -6.04
CA LEU A 82 1.90 -20.88 -7.20
C LEU A 82 3.03 -20.11 -7.91
N LYS A 83 3.04 -18.78 -7.80
CA LYS A 83 4.06 -17.89 -8.35
C LYS A 83 4.72 -17.08 -7.25
N SER A 84 6.02 -16.81 -7.40
CA SER A 84 6.76 -15.90 -6.54
C SER A 84 6.32 -14.44 -6.77
N PHE A 85 6.48 -13.63 -5.73
CA PHE A 85 6.26 -12.19 -5.76
C PHE A 85 7.29 -11.42 -6.61
N GLU A 86 8.43 -12.03 -6.90
CA GLU A 86 9.44 -11.47 -7.80
C GLU A 86 8.87 -11.15 -9.19
N VAL A 87 7.81 -11.87 -9.60
CA VAL A 87 7.10 -11.63 -10.87
C VAL A 87 6.52 -10.22 -10.94
N PHE A 88 6.16 -9.61 -9.81
CA PHE A 88 5.66 -8.23 -9.79
C PHE A 88 6.78 -7.20 -9.97
N GLY A 89 8.03 -7.56 -9.66
CA GLY A 89 9.21 -6.72 -9.84
C GLY A 89 9.05 -5.31 -9.25
N ALA A 90 9.48 -4.31 -10.01
CA ALA A 90 9.41 -2.90 -9.62
C ALA A 90 7.98 -2.33 -9.63
N ASP A 91 7.03 -2.98 -10.29
CA ASP A 91 5.63 -2.54 -10.43
C ASP A 91 4.73 -3.14 -9.33
N LEU A 92 5.30 -3.57 -8.20
CA LEU A 92 4.60 -4.18 -7.06
C LEU A 92 3.30 -3.46 -6.66
N ILE A 93 3.39 -2.16 -6.40
CA ILE A 93 2.24 -1.36 -5.95
C ILE A 93 1.14 -1.36 -7.02
N ASP A 94 1.55 -1.30 -8.29
CA ASP A 94 0.64 -1.26 -9.42
C ASP A 94 -0.06 -2.60 -9.65
N TRP A 95 0.62 -3.73 -9.39
CA TRP A 95 0.00 -5.05 -9.40
C TRP A 95 -1.06 -5.23 -8.32
N ILE A 96 -0.81 -4.72 -7.11
CA ILE A 96 -1.79 -4.81 -6.03
C ILE A 96 -2.95 -3.84 -6.28
N ASN A 97 -2.68 -2.62 -6.78
CA ASN A 97 -3.72 -1.69 -7.25
C ASN A 97 -4.60 -2.34 -8.33
N PHE A 98 -3.99 -2.97 -9.35
CA PHE A 98 -4.69 -3.72 -10.38
C PHE A 98 -5.58 -4.82 -9.77
N SER A 99 -5.07 -5.54 -8.78
CA SER A 99 -5.83 -6.60 -8.08
C SER A 99 -7.06 -6.06 -7.35
N VAL A 100 -6.97 -4.87 -6.74
CA VAL A 100 -8.13 -4.19 -6.11
C VAL A 100 -9.19 -3.84 -7.16
N PHE A 101 -8.79 -3.26 -8.28
CA PHE A 101 -9.72 -2.88 -9.34
C PHE A 101 -10.33 -4.10 -10.03
N LEU A 102 -9.55 -5.16 -10.21
CA LEU A 102 -10.00 -6.46 -10.71
C LEU A 102 -11.05 -7.06 -9.77
N ASN A 103 -10.79 -7.07 -8.46
CA ASN A 103 -11.77 -7.50 -7.46
C ASN A 103 -13.07 -6.71 -7.61
N ALA A 104 -13.00 -5.38 -7.66
CA ALA A 104 -14.18 -4.55 -7.80
C ALA A 104 -14.97 -4.85 -9.09
N TRP A 105 -14.29 -5.09 -10.22
CA TRP A 105 -14.95 -5.47 -11.48
C TRP A 105 -15.62 -6.84 -11.39
N ASN A 106 -15.00 -7.81 -10.72
CA ASN A 106 -15.55 -9.15 -10.53
C ASN A 106 -16.85 -9.18 -9.74
N LEU A 107 -17.09 -8.18 -8.87
CA LEU A 107 -18.32 -8.08 -8.09
C LEU A 107 -19.57 -7.91 -8.96
N SER A 108 -19.49 -7.26 -10.12
CA SER A 108 -20.66 -6.98 -10.97
C SER A 108 -20.71 -7.79 -12.26
N SER A 109 -19.57 -8.29 -12.75
CA SER A 109 -19.51 -8.84 -14.10
C SER A 109 -20.17 -10.22 -14.20
N HIS A 110 -20.28 -11.00 -13.10
CA HIS A 110 -20.66 -12.42 -13.09
C HIS A 110 -19.84 -13.33 -14.07
N GLU A 111 -18.94 -12.76 -14.89
CA GLU A 111 -18.17 -13.43 -15.95
C GLU A 111 -17.20 -14.47 -15.37
N ILE A 112 -16.60 -14.19 -14.21
CA ILE A 112 -15.65 -15.11 -13.56
C ILE A 112 -16.36 -16.18 -12.72
N GLY A 113 -17.54 -15.87 -12.16
CA GLY A 113 -18.35 -16.80 -11.37
C GLY A 113 -18.97 -17.93 -12.19
N GLN A 114 -19.28 -17.69 -13.46
CA GLN A 114 -19.87 -18.72 -14.34
C GLN A 114 -18.89 -19.82 -14.75
N ALA A 115 -17.58 -19.55 -14.76
CA ALA A 115 -16.57 -20.55 -15.13
C ALA A 115 -16.20 -21.52 -13.98
N ASN A 116 -16.42 -21.14 -12.71
CA ASN A 116 -15.93 -21.89 -11.53
C ASN A 116 -16.96 -22.04 -10.39
N GLY A 117 -18.23 -21.66 -10.57
CA GLY A 117 -19.27 -21.70 -9.53
C GLY A 117 -19.14 -20.59 -8.47
N ASP A 118 -19.96 -20.65 -7.40
CA ASP A 118 -19.99 -19.70 -6.26
C ASP A 118 -18.62 -19.43 -5.60
N ALA A 119 -17.64 -20.31 -5.83
CA ALA A 119 -16.25 -20.15 -5.39
C ALA A 119 -15.53 -18.95 -6.02
N GLY A 120 -16.01 -18.41 -7.16
CA GLY A 120 -15.36 -17.32 -7.90
C GLY A 120 -15.39 -15.95 -7.20
N LEU A 121 -16.51 -15.59 -6.56
CA LEU A 121 -16.67 -14.30 -5.86
C LEU A 121 -15.98 -14.28 -4.49
N SER A 122 -16.06 -15.39 -3.75
CA SER A 122 -15.33 -15.60 -2.49
C SER A 122 -13.80 -15.50 -2.68
N ARG A 123 -13.30 -16.05 -3.80
CA ARG A 123 -11.87 -16.02 -4.14
C ARG A 123 -11.35 -14.63 -4.48
N ALA A 124 -12.19 -13.71 -4.98
CA ALA A 124 -11.76 -12.38 -5.41
C ALA A 124 -11.41 -11.46 -4.24
N TRP A 125 -12.27 -11.41 -3.21
CA TRP A 125 -12.02 -10.64 -1.98
C TRP A 125 -10.74 -11.11 -1.28
N HIS A 126 -10.63 -12.43 -1.11
CA HIS A 126 -9.51 -13.06 -0.42
C HIS A 126 -8.20 -12.91 -1.20
N CYS A 127 -8.23 -12.78 -2.53
CA CYS A 127 -7.03 -12.55 -3.32
C CYS A 127 -6.32 -11.25 -2.91
N VAL A 128 -7.07 -10.13 -2.83
CA VAL A 128 -6.50 -8.83 -2.43
C VAL A 128 -6.03 -8.86 -0.99
N ASP A 129 -6.82 -9.47 -0.09
CA ASP A 129 -6.47 -9.59 1.32
C ASP A 129 -5.16 -10.37 1.52
N LEU A 130 -5.00 -11.51 0.83
CA LEU A 130 -3.80 -12.34 0.89
C LEU A 130 -2.57 -11.62 0.33
N LEU A 131 -2.73 -10.89 -0.78
CA LEU A 131 -1.64 -10.10 -1.35
C LEU A 131 -1.18 -9.03 -0.37
N LEU A 132 -2.11 -8.24 0.18
CA LEU A 132 -1.81 -7.20 1.15
C LEU A 132 -1.15 -7.77 2.42
N GLU A 133 -1.74 -8.82 3.01
CA GLU A 133 -1.20 -9.42 4.22
C GLU A 133 0.22 -9.94 4.00
N LYS A 134 0.43 -10.74 2.95
CA LYS A 134 1.70 -11.43 2.72
C LYS A 134 2.81 -10.43 2.39
N TYR A 135 2.55 -9.43 1.56
CA TYR A 135 3.55 -8.39 1.24
C TYR A 135 3.86 -7.48 2.43
N VAL A 136 2.84 -7.06 3.19
CA VAL A 136 3.07 -6.25 4.38
C VAL A 136 3.88 -7.04 5.40
N SER A 137 3.55 -8.31 5.63
CA SER A 137 4.32 -9.18 6.53
C SER A 137 5.76 -9.36 6.05
N GLU A 138 5.99 -9.64 4.77
CA GLU A 138 7.34 -9.78 4.20
C GLU A 138 8.17 -8.49 4.39
N LYS A 139 7.58 -7.33 4.09
CA LYS A 139 8.27 -6.04 4.26
C LYS A 139 8.53 -5.68 5.71
N VAL A 140 7.59 -5.93 6.61
CA VAL A 140 7.81 -5.72 8.05
C VAL A 140 8.94 -6.62 8.56
N SER A 141 8.94 -7.91 8.20
CA SER A 141 9.97 -8.85 8.63
C SER A 141 11.34 -8.57 8.02
N SER A 142 11.43 -8.12 6.76
CA SER A 142 12.72 -7.74 6.16
C SER A 142 13.32 -6.51 6.83
N MET A 143 12.49 -5.59 7.34
CA MET A 143 12.93 -4.39 8.04
C MET A 143 13.18 -4.61 9.54
N GLU A 144 12.64 -5.67 10.14
CA GLU A 144 12.81 -6.02 11.56
C GLU A 144 14.28 -6.32 11.93
N THR A 145 15.11 -6.69 10.95
CA THR A 145 16.48 -7.20 11.17
C THR A 145 17.59 -6.20 10.83
N LEU A 146 17.29 -5.04 10.24
CA LEU A 146 18.30 -4.17 9.61
C LEU A 146 18.12 -2.70 9.98
N ILE A 147 18.55 -2.36 11.19
CA ILE A 147 18.58 -0.99 11.73
C ILE A 147 19.46 -0.06 10.88
N SER A 148 20.47 -0.63 10.22
CA SER A 148 21.54 0.03 9.49
C SER A 148 21.38 0.01 7.96
N SER A 149 20.34 -0.62 7.41
CA SER A 149 20.10 -0.55 5.97
C SER A 149 19.47 0.81 5.59
N PRO A 150 19.69 1.31 4.36
CA PRO A 150 18.86 2.39 3.86
C PRO A 150 17.41 1.90 3.93
N TRP A 151 16.52 2.70 4.54
CA TRP A 151 15.11 2.37 4.79
C TRP A 151 14.28 2.39 3.49
N VAL A 152 14.80 1.77 2.42
CA VAL A 152 14.33 1.78 1.03
C VAL A 152 12.95 1.12 0.91
N ASP A 153 12.63 0.21 1.82
CA ASP A 153 11.36 -0.51 1.86
C ASP A 153 10.23 0.26 2.57
N VAL A 154 10.53 1.29 3.38
CA VAL A 154 9.48 2.08 4.06
C VAL A 154 8.59 2.83 3.07
N PRO A 155 9.10 3.50 2.03
CA PRO A 155 8.25 4.08 0.98
C PRO A 155 7.26 3.07 0.38
N VAL A 156 7.69 1.82 0.17
CA VAL A 156 6.81 0.74 -0.33
C VAL A 156 5.72 0.42 0.68
N LEU A 157 6.06 0.30 1.97
CA LEU A 157 5.08 0.05 3.03
C LEU A 157 4.07 1.20 3.17
N VAL A 158 4.54 2.44 3.08
CA VAL A 158 3.67 3.64 3.04
C VAL A 158 2.72 3.54 1.86
N GLN A 159 3.24 3.27 0.66
CA GLN A 159 2.43 3.14 -0.55
C GLN A 159 1.38 2.03 -0.43
N LEU A 160 1.73 0.84 0.07
CA LEU A 160 0.79 -0.26 0.30
C LEU A 160 -0.41 0.18 1.16
N VAL A 161 -0.14 0.93 2.23
CA VAL A 161 -1.17 1.42 3.17
C VAL A 161 -1.97 2.59 2.59
N THR A 162 -1.31 3.50 1.86
CA THR A 162 -1.95 4.72 1.33
C THR A 162 -2.68 4.51 0.02
N GLU A 163 -2.30 3.49 -0.76
CA GLU A 163 -2.89 3.18 -2.06
C GLU A 163 -3.74 1.90 -2.00
N PRO A 164 -3.25 0.67 -2.28
CA PRO A 164 -4.13 -0.47 -2.49
C PRO A 164 -4.99 -0.81 -1.27
N LEU A 165 -4.45 -0.72 -0.05
CA LEU A 165 -5.25 -0.90 1.16
C LEU A 165 -6.36 0.15 1.28
N ALA A 166 -6.07 1.41 0.93
CA ALA A 166 -7.03 2.49 0.95
C ALA A 166 -8.13 2.29 -0.10
N TRP A 167 -7.75 1.89 -1.32
CA TRP A 167 -8.69 1.62 -2.41
C TRP A 167 -9.61 0.45 -2.07
N HIS A 168 -9.05 -0.63 -1.52
CA HIS A 168 -9.84 -1.78 -1.09
C HIS A 168 -10.84 -1.41 0.03
N ALA A 169 -10.38 -0.63 1.02
CA ALA A 169 -11.25 -0.12 2.08
C ALA A 169 -12.39 0.76 1.53
N LEU A 170 -12.15 1.59 0.51
CA LEU A 170 -13.18 2.40 -0.15
C LEU A 170 -14.19 1.54 -0.93
N VAL A 171 -13.72 0.47 -1.59
CA VAL A 171 -14.59 -0.50 -2.26
C VAL A 171 -15.53 -1.17 -1.24
N ILE A 172 -14.99 -1.70 -0.15
CA ILE A 172 -15.79 -2.31 0.92
C ILE A 172 -16.76 -1.28 1.54
N GLN A 173 -16.29 -0.05 1.81
CA GLN A 173 -17.13 1.01 2.35
C GLN A 173 -18.31 1.34 1.42
N SER A 174 -18.08 1.32 0.10
CA SER A 174 -19.12 1.56 -0.89
C SER A 174 -20.17 0.46 -0.88
N CYS A 175 -19.76 -0.80 -0.77
CA CYS A 175 -20.67 -1.93 -0.54
C CYS A 175 -21.50 -1.72 0.73
N THR A 176 -20.87 -1.47 1.87
CA THR A 176 -21.57 -1.35 3.16
C THR A 176 -22.62 -0.22 3.15
N ARG A 177 -22.31 0.91 2.50
CA ARG A 177 -23.27 2.02 2.36
C ARG A 177 -24.50 1.65 1.54
N SER A 178 -24.36 0.84 0.48
CA SER A 178 -25.50 0.37 -0.31
C SER A 178 -26.38 -0.64 0.43
N SER A 179 -25.85 -1.38 1.40
CA SER A 179 -26.63 -2.37 2.17
C SER A 179 -27.62 -1.73 3.15
N HIS A 180 -27.43 -0.46 3.50
CA HIS A 180 -28.30 0.22 4.45
C HIS A 180 -29.59 0.70 3.77
N PRO A 181 -30.77 0.41 4.33
CA PRO A 181 -32.03 0.85 3.74
C PRO A 181 -32.12 2.38 3.73
N SER A 182 -32.13 2.97 2.53
CA SER A 182 -32.42 4.39 2.35
C SER A 182 -33.88 4.68 2.70
N GLY A 183 -34.12 5.69 3.53
CA GLY A 183 -35.42 5.96 4.15
C GLY A 183 -36.61 6.06 3.17
N LYS A 184 -37.77 5.56 3.62
CA LYS A 184 -39.11 5.62 3.01
C LYS A 184 -39.45 4.64 1.86
N LYS A 185 -38.92 3.42 1.81
CA LYS A 185 -39.58 2.33 1.06
C LYS A 185 -39.78 1.07 1.92
N LYS A 186 -41.00 0.52 1.82
CA LYS A 186 -41.53 -0.66 2.51
C LYS A 186 -40.50 -1.80 2.54
N LYS A 187 -40.24 -2.36 3.73
CA LYS A 187 -39.51 -3.64 3.91
C LYS A 187 -40.07 -4.67 2.94
N LYS A 188 -39.36 -4.97 1.86
CA LYS A 188 -39.45 -6.26 1.19
C LYS A 188 -38.24 -7.06 1.64
N THR A 189 -38.53 -8.14 2.33
CA THR A 189 -37.59 -9.15 2.82
C THR A 189 -36.97 -9.87 1.63
N GLY A 190 -36.03 -9.22 0.95
CA GLY A 190 -35.08 -9.92 0.08
C GLY A 190 -34.06 -10.62 0.97
N VAL A 191 -33.79 -11.89 0.70
CA VAL A 191 -32.72 -12.63 1.40
C VAL A 191 -31.42 -11.97 0.99
N LEU A 192 -30.87 -11.19 1.91
CA LEU A 192 -29.50 -10.70 1.87
C LEU A 192 -28.60 -11.90 1.63
N ASP A 193 -27.77 -11.87 0.58
CA ASP A 193 -26.82 -12.95 0.34
C ASP A 193 -25.78 -12.95 1.47
N HIS A 194 -26.05 -13.75 2.51
CA HIS A 194 -25.28 -13.80 3.74
C HIS A 194 -23.79 -14.08 3.50
N SER A 195 -23.47 -14.70 2.35
CA SER A 195 -22.12 -14.98 1.88
C SER A 195 -21.32 -13.69 1.59
N SER A 196 -21.89 -12.74 0.86
CA SER A 196 -21.19 -11.50 0.47
C SER A 196 -20.85 -10.63 1.69
N LEU A 197 -21.73 -10.59 2.69
CA LEU A 197 -21.48 -9.83 3.92
C LEU A 197 -20.46 -10.52 4.84
N SER A 198 -20.43 -11.85 4.90
CA SER A 198 -19.37 -12.56 5.61
C SER A 198 -18.01 -12.30 4.98
N HIS A 199 -17.91 -12.36 3.64
CA HIS A 199 -16.65 -12.08 2.94
C HIS A 199 -16.17 -10.64 3.15
N MET A 200 -17.08 -9.66 3.14
CA MET A 200 -16.72 -8.27 3.46
C MET A 200 -16.23 -8.12 4.90
N ARG A 201 -16.88 -8.77 5.86
CA ARG A 201 -16.47 -8.75 7.27
C ARG A 201 -15.08 -9.35 7.45
N ASP A 202 -14.83 -10.49 6.82
CA ASP A 202 -13.53 -11.18 6.88
C ASP A 202 -12.44 -10.33 6.24
N SER A 203 -12.72 -9.70 5.10
CA SER A 203 -11.81 -8.77 4.44
C SER A 203 -11.49 -7.56 5.32
N VAL A 204 -12.48 -6.93 5.95
CA VAL A 204 -12.24 -5.84 6.91
C VAL A 204 -11.37 -6.31 8.08
N GLN A 205 -11.61 -7.51 8.60
CA GLN A 205 -10.78 -8.07 9.67
C GLN A 205 -9.34 -8.31 9.21
N SER A 206 -9.15 -8.83 8.00
CA SER A 206 -7.82 -9.03 7.40
C SER A 206 -7.07 -7.70 7.26
N LEU A 207 -7.73 -6.65 6.78
CA LEU A 207 -7.15 -5.31 6.67
C LEU A 207 -6.79 -4.72 8.05
N CYS A 208 -7.64 -4.91 9.07
CA CYS A 208 -7.34 -4.52 10.45
C CYS A 208 -6.08 -5.22 10.95
N ASN A 209 -6.01 -6.56 10.83
CA ASN A 209 -4.85 -7.35 11.26
C ASN A 209 -3.58 -6.89 10.54
N THR A 210 -3.66 -6.64 9.24
CA THR A 210 -2.54 -6.17 8.42
C THR A 210 -2.04 -4.81 8.90
N LEU A 211 -2.93 -3.84 9.17
CA LEU A 211 -2.55 -2.54 9.73
C LEU A 211 -1.99 -2.64 11.14
N GLU A 212 -2.53 -3.50 11.99
CA GLU A 212 -2.03 -3.71 13.34
C GLU A 212 -0.59 -4.23 13.34
N LYS A 213 -0.23 -5.13 12.41
CA LYS A 213 1.17 -5.56 12.19
C LYS A 213 2.09 -4.37 11.88
N VAL A 214 1.67 -3.50 10.95
CA VAL A 214 2.44 -2.28 10.61
C VAL A 214 2.56 -1.35 11.80
N MET A 215 1.46 -1.10 12.51
CA MET A 215 1.45 -0.20 13.66
C MET A 215 2.30 -0.72 14.81
N LYS A 216 2.31 -2.03 15.04
CA LYS A 216 3.19 -2.68 16.02
C LYS A 216 4.65 -2.40 15.69
N TRP A 217 5.06 -2.72 14.46
CA TRP A 217 6.43 -2.47 14.00
C TRP A 217 6.80 -0.97 14.10
N LEU A 218 5.93 -0.05 13.67
CA LEU A 218 6.18 1.38 13.78
C LEU A 218 6.42 1.83 15.23
N ARG A 219 5.63 1.33 16.18
CA ARG A 219 5.79 1.66 17.60
C ARG A 219 7.11 1.14 18.14
N GLU A 220 7.53 -0.07 17.76
CA GLU A 220 8.81 -0.64 18.15
C GLU A 220 9.98 0.21 17.63
N GLN A 221 9.89 0.68 16.38
CA GLN A 221 10.93 1.55 15.81
C GLN A 221 10.96 2.95 16.45
N ILE A 222 9.80 3.54 16.75
CA ILE A 222 9.71 4.89 17.35
C ILE A 222 10.16 4.89 18.82
N ASN A 223 9.81 3.84 19.57
CA ASN A 223 10.07 3.77 21.01
C ASN A 223 11.47 3.22 21.33
N ARG A 224 12.30 2.96 20.33
CA ARG A 224 13.64 2.46 20.54
C ARG A 224 14.51 3.52 21.25
N PRO A 225 15.34 3.13 22.24
CA PRO A 225 16.23 4.08 22.91
C PRO A 225 17.11 4.83 21.91
N GLU A 226 17.24 6.15 22.13
CA GLU A 226 18.05 7.02 21.27
C GLU A 226 19.51 6.59 21.29
N ASP A 227 20.06 6.27 22.47
CA ASP A 227 21.45 5.84 22.65
C ASP A 227 21.76 4.57 21.85
N GLU A 228 20.89 3.56 21.92
CA GLU A 228 21.03 2.31 21.17
C GLU A 228 20.98 2.55 19.66
N SER A 229 20.10 3.45 19.21
CA SER A 229 19.94 3.83 17.81
C SER A 229 21.14 4.63 17.30
N LEU A 230 21.69 5.50 18.15
CA LEU A 230 22.87 6.33 17.89
C LEU A 230 24.11 5.45 17.75
N ASP A 231 24.33 4.54 18.69
CA ASP A 231 25.46 3.60 18.67
C ASP A 231 25.39 2.69 17.44
N THR A 232 24.20 2.19 17.10
CA THR A 232 24.03 1.36 15.89
C THR A 232 24.29 2.15 14.61
N LEU A 233 23.84 3.40 14.52
CA LEU A 233 24.05 4.24 13.34
C LEU A 233 25.53 4.62 13.20
N LEU A 234 26.18 5.07 14.27
CA LEU A 234 27.58 5.47 14.24
C LEU A 234 28.50 4.29 13.93
N SER A 235 28.27 3.11 14.53
CA SER A 235 29.04 1.90 14.20
C SER A 235 28.90 1.50 12.73
N SER A 236 27.71 1.67 12.12
CA SER A 236 27.52 1.42 10.70
C SER A 236 28.28 2.40 9.79
N LEU A 237 28.43 3.66 10.23
CA LEU A 237 29.17 4.70 9.51
C LEU A 237 30.70 4.57 9.68
N GLN A 238 31.15 4.01 10.80
CA GLN A 238 32.55 3.81 11.14
C GLN A 238 33.15 2.51 10.60
N ASN A 239 32.35 1.65 9.96
CA ASN A 239 32.83 0.36 9.45
C ASN A 239 33.76 0.58 8.25
N THR A 240 35.06 0.67 8.52
CA THR A 240 36.17 1.02 7.61
C THR A 240 36.49 -0.03 6.55
N GLY A 241 35.78 -1.17 6.54
CA GLY A 241 36.04 -2.29 5.62
C GLY A 241 35.64 -2.04 4.16
N GLN A 242 34.94 -0.94 3.86
CA GLN A 242 34.52 -0.56 2.52
C GLN A 242 34.83 0.93 2.33
N ASN A 243 35.84 1.28 1.55
CA ASN A 243 36.15 2.67 1.15
C ASN A 243 35.08 3.30 0.23
N GLU A 244 33.88 2.71 0.18
CA GLU A 244 32.74 3.11 -0.62
C GLU A 244 31.51 3.14 0.30
N GLY A 245 30.94 4.33 0.51
CA GLY A 245 29.68 4.46 1.25
C GLY A 245 29.51 5.76 2.04
N PRO A 246 28.37 5.94 2.72
CA PRO A 246 28.07 7.17 3.47
C PRO A 246 29.09 7.50 4.57
N GLY A 247 29.73 6.47 5.16
CA GLY A 247 30.79 6.64 6.16
C GLY A 247 32.02 7.39 5.67
N GLN A 248 32.33 7.30 4.37
CA GLN A 248 33.45 8.01 3.76
C GLN A 248 33.27 9.53 3.84
N VAL A 249 32.03 10.02 3.70
CA VAL A 249 31.73 11.45 3.83
C VAL A 249 32.01 11.94 5.25
N PHE A 250 31.64 11.14 6.26
CA PHE A 250 31.95 11.45 7.65
C PHE A 250 33.46 11.49 7.88
N HIS A 251 34.19 10.50 7.38
CA HIS A 251 35.64 10.44 7.53
C HIS A 251 36.37 11.61 6.84
N ILE A 252 35.93 12.00 5.64
CA ILE A 252 36.47 13.17 4.92
C ILE A 252 36.22 14.45 5.73
N LEU A 253 35.00 14.63 6.26
CA LEU A 253 34.66 15.80 7.05
C LEU A 253 35.44 15.85 8.36
N GLU A 254 35.55 14.75 9.09
CA GLU A 254 36.35 14.65 10.32
C GLU A 254 37.82 14.96 10.07
N THR A 255 38.40 14.39 9.02
CA THR A 255 39.80 14.63 8.61
C THR A 255 40.01 16.09 8.25
N TYR A 256 39.10 16.67 7.46
CA TYR A 256 39.18 18.07 7.04
C TYR A 256 39.04 19.04 8.22
N ILE A 257 38.11 18.78 9.14
CA ILE A 257 37.95 19.57 10.37
C ILE A 257 39.21 19.51 11.24
N SER A 258 39.90 18.36 11.28
CA SER A 258 41.13 18.18 12.05
C SER A 258 42.35 18.87 11.44
N SER A 259 42.36 19.10 10.12
CA SER A 259 43.51 19.64 9.38
C SER A 259 43.35 21.07 8.88
N VAL A 260 42.17 21.68 9.02
CA VAL A 260 41.86 23.02 8.48
C VAL A 260 42.66 24.12 9.21
N ASP A 261 43.33 24.98 8.42
CA ASP A 261 43.92 26.23 8.90
C ASP A 261 42.84 27.33 8.91
N ASP A 262 42.67 27.98 10.06
CA ASP A 262 41.68 29.04 10.28
C ASP A 262 41.90 30.24 9.33
N THR A 263 43.14 30.45 8.89
CA THR A 263 43.50 31.55 7.99
C THR A 263 43.11 31.31 6.53
N GLU A 264 42.95 30.05 6.11
CA GLU A 264 42.70 29.67 4.71
C GLU A 264 41.22 29.76 4.34
N VAL A 265 40.33 29.40 5.27
CA VAL A 265 38.86 29.42 5.10
C VAL A 265 38.17 30.58 5.81
N GLY A 266 38.87 31.29 6.69
CA GLY A 266 38.36 32.40 7.47
C GLY A 266 37.49 31.98 8.67
N ASP A 267 37.50 32.82 9.71
CA ASP A 267 36.96 32.53 11.05
C ASP A 267 35.51 32.04 11.09
N ARG A 268 34.67 32.49 10.14
CA ARG A 268 33.26 32.12 10.10
C ARG A 268 33.08 30.67 9.63
N ILE A 269 33.81 30.28 8.58
CA ILE A 269 33.72 28.93 7.99
C ILE A 269 34.42 27.94 8.92
N SER A 270 35.59 28.29 9.45
CA SER A 270 36.29 27.46 10.44
C SER A 270 35.40 27.16 11.66
N ARG A 271 34.75 28.18 12.24
CA ARG A 271 33.82 27.96 13.37
C ARG A 271 32.65 27.05 13.02
N ALA A 272 32.08 27.19 11.82
CA ALA A 272 30.98 26.33 11.38
C ALA A 272 31.42 24.87 11.23
N LEU A 273 32.61 24.64 10.65
CA LEU A 273 33.20 23.31 10.50
C LEU A 273 33.52 22.67 11.86
N LYS A 274 34.16 23.42 12.76
CA LYS A 274 34.48 22.94 14.13
C LYS A 274 33.25 22.67 14.99
N SER A 275 32.10 23.27 14.66
CA SER A 275 30.82 23.00 15.34
C SER A 275 30.10 21.73 14.85
N TRP A 276 30.58 21.12 13.77
CA TRP A 276 30.02 19.89 13.24
C TRP A 276 30.52 18.68 14.04
N SER A 277 29.61 17.77 14.39
CA SER A 277 29.97 16.49 15.00
C SER A 277 29.14 15.33 14.43
N PRO A 278 29.74 14.15 14.21
CA PRO A 278 29.02 12.96 13.77
C PRO A 278 27.84 12.58 14.68
N PRO A 279 27.99 12.59 16.03
CA PRO A 279 26.89 12.26 16.92
C PRO A 279 25.71 13.23 16.80
N ASP A 280 25.96 14.53 16.61
CA ASP A 280 24.87 15.51 16.45
C ASP A 280 24.11 15.29 15.13
N VAL A 281 24.81 14.96 14.04
CA VAL A 281 24.19 14.63 12.75
C VAL A 281 23.38 13.34 12.87
N ALA A 282 23.94 12.32 13.51
CA ALA A 282 23.28 11.04 13.74
C ALA A 282 22.00 11.22 14.58
N ARG A 283 22.04 12.01 15.66
CA ARG A 283 20.85 12.36 16.45
C ARG A 283 19.80 13.06 15.60
N LYS A 284 20.17 14.06 14.80
CA LYS A 284 19.23 14.74 13.87
C LYS A 284 18.59 13.77 12.87
N LEU A 285 19.35 12.82 12.34
CA LEU A 285 18.83 11.79 11.43
C LEU A 285 17.83 10.88 12.14
N ILE A 286 18.12 10.44 13.36
CA ILE A 286 17.22 9.63 14.18
C ILE A 286 15.94 10.40 14.49
N THR A 287 16.04 11.66 14.95
CA THR A 287 14.87 12.52 15.20
C THR A 287 14.00 12.68 13.95
N GLY A 288 14.62 12.95 12.79
CA GLY A 288 13.93 13.06 11.52
C GLY A 288 13.19 11.76 11.15
N LYS A 289 13.84 10.61 11.33
CA LYS A 289 13.22 9.29 11.12
C LYS A 289 12.00 9.10 12.02
N CYS A 290 12.14 9.28 13.34
CA CYS A 290 11.05 9.09 14.29
C CYS A 290 9.87 10.01 14.00
N THR A 291 10.12 11.23 13.53
CA THR A 291 9.07 12.18 13.11
C THR A 291 8.25 11.64 11.94
N VAL A 292 8.93 11.16 10.88
CA VAL A 292 8.25 10.60 9.70
C VAL A 292 7.47 9.32 10.06
N LEU A 293 8.06 8.43 10.86
CA LEU A 293 7.39 7.20 11.31
C LEU A 293 6.17 7.50 12.18
N SER A 294 6.23 8.55 13.01
CA SER A 294 5.11 8.99 13.84
C SER A 294 3.94 9.50 12.99
N GLU A 295 4.23 10.26 11.93
CA GLU A 295 3.20 10.68 10.98
C GLU A 295 2.59 9.48 10.24
N PHE A 296 3.40 8.51 9.84
CA PHE A 296 2.88 7.30 9.22
C PHE A 296 2.02 6.48 10.19
N LEU A 297 2.44 6.34 11.46
CA LEU A 297 1.66 5.70 12.51
C LEU A 297 0.30 6.39 12.70
N ARG A 298 0.24 7.73 12.62
CA ARG A 298 -0.99 8.50 12.67
C ARG A 298 -1.92 8.17 11.49
N ILE A 299 -1.38 8.05 10.28
CA ILE A 299 -2.14 7.63 9.08
C ILE A 299 -2.70 6.22 9.27
N CYS A 300 -1.88 5.26 9.70
CA CYS A 300 -2.31 3.89 9.99
C CYS A 300 -3.43 3.87 11.05
N GLY A 301 -3.27 4.61 12.14
CA GLY A 301 -4.27 4.72 13.19
C GLY A 301 -5.61 5.30 12.70
N SER A 302 -5.57 6.30 11.81
CA SER A 302 -6.78 6.84 11.19
C SER A 302 -7.49 5.81 10.31
N LYS A 303 -6.75 5.02 9.53
CA LYS A 303 -7.31 3.96 8.67
C LYS A 303 -7.85 2.79 9.50
N LEU A 304 -7.17 2.39 10.58
CA LEU A 304 -7.64 1.36 11.48
C LEU A 304 -8.98 1.74 12.12
N LYS A 305 -9.12 3.00 12.58
CA LYS A 305 -10.40 3.51 13.12
C LYS A 305 -11.51 3.43 12.07
N LEU A 306 -11.24 3.83 10.82
CA LEU A 306 -12.20 3.73 9.73
C LEU A 306 -12.67 2.28 9.51
N LEU A 307 -11.73 1.33 9.47
CA LEU A 307 -12.04 -0.09 9.29
C LEU A 307 -12.81 -0.67 10.49
N GLN A 308 -12.49 -0.26 11.71
CA GLN A 308 -13.24 -0.66 12.91
C GLN A 308 -14.68 -0.15 12.87
N THR A 309 -14.90 1.10 12.45
CA THR A 309 -16.25 1.64 12.21
C THR A 309 -16.96 0.85 11.11
N LEU A 310 -16.26 0.52 10.02
CA LEU A 310 -16.82 -0.27 8.92
C LEU A 310 -17.22 -1.67 9.37
N LYS A 311 -16.41 -2.33 10.20
CA LYS A 311 -16.71 -3.62 10.82
C LYS A 311 -17.99 -3.57 11.64
N GLN A 312 -18.17 -2.51 12.43
CA GLN A 312 -19.39 -2.30 13.23
C GLN A 312 -20.61 -2.08 12.33
N GLN A 313 -20.48 -1.29 11.26
CA GLN A 313 -21.56 -1.07 10.30
C GLN A 313 -21.99 -2.38 9.61
N ILE A 314 -21.05 -3.21 9.17
CA ILE A 314 -21.36 -4.51 8.55
C ILE A 314 -22.05 -5.46 9.54
N ALA A 315 -21.77 -5.36 10.84
CA ALA A 315 -22.45 -6.16 11.86
C ALA A 315 -23.89 -5.71 12.15
N GLN A 316 -24.28 -4.50 11.72
CA GLN A 316 -25.61 -3.92 11.92
C GLN A 316 -26.54 -4.10 10.70
N VAL A 317 -26.01 -4.56 9.57
CA VAL A 317 -26.76 -4.93 8.35
C VAL A 317 -27.33 -6.33 8.51
#